data_AF-A0AAV0D9P2-F1
#
_entry.id   AF-A0AAV0D9P2-F1
#
_cell.length_a   1.000
_cell.length_b   1.000
_cell.length_c   1.000
_cell.angle_alpha   90.00
_cell.angle_beta   90.00
_cell.angle_gamma   90.00
#
_symmetry.space_group_name_H-M   'P 1'
#
loop_
_entity.id
_entity.type
_entity.pdbx_description
1 polymer ?
#
loop_
_entity_poly.entity_id
_entity_poly.type
_entity_poly.pdbx_seq_one_letter_code
_entity_poly.pdbx_strand_id
1 'polypeptide(L)'
;MATLDQAQKLLQTLRNAYWDLAVTDVQDLKDFCKHQGAPEANDFNHWDIMFWTERLRESKYELYEEQLREYFSLPMVLDGLFELANKLFGIHVKAADGSTPVKTLFHEFGHVLQHTLTTQDEGLVAGMKGIEMDAIELPSQFMENWCYHRKTLMGMAKHYETGESLPKAIYKKLLAARNFCSGTRTLPQIEDAIVDLELHSKYIPDGSESIFYVHKRVCERTRVLPPFPDDKSLCGFQHIFNGGYEAGYYGYQWSKVLSADAFSAFEDVGLENEKEVQRLGRRFRETVLALGGGKHPLEIFIDFRGREPSMEPLLRHNGLLHYANHSVQSNPHTINCTYAISWRLVYISLMILFTYATSYLCSIWGVM
;
A
#
# COMPACT_ATOMS: atom_id res chain seq x y z
N MET A 1 1.51 9.74 16.18
CA MET A 1 0.14 9.86 16.73
C MET A 1 -0.18 8.72 17.70
N ALA A 2 0.20 7.48 17.38
CA ALA A 2 -0.15 6.29 18.16
C ALA A 2 0.74 6.06 19.38
N THR A 3 0.16 5.35 20.34
CA THR A 3 0.88 4.58 21.36
C THR A 3 1.04 3.12 20.92
N LEU A 4 1.92 2.35 21.59
CA LEU A 4 2.11 0.91 21.30
C LEU A 4 0.78 0.14 21.33
N ASP A 5 -0.04 0.36 22.36
CA ASP A 5 -1.34 -0.32 22.52
C ASP A 5 -2.30 0.02 21.38
N GLN A 6 -2.32 1.28 20.94
CA GLN A 6 -3.17 1.71 19.81
C GLN A 6 -2.69 1.10 18.49
N ALA A 7 -1.39 1.07 18.24
CA ALA A 7 -0.81 0.44 17.06
C ALA A 7 -1.11 -1.07 17.02
N GLN A 8 -0.89 -1.77 18.13
CA GLN A 8 -1.20 -3.20 18.26
C GLN A 8 -2.70 -3.47 18.08
N LYS A 9 -3.57 -2.63 18.64
CA LYS A 9 -5.03 -2.74 18.46
C LYS A 9 -5.43 -2.59 16.99
N LEU A 10 -4.90 -1.59 16.28
CA LEU A 10 -5.15 -1.41 14.86
C LEU A 10 -4.72 -2.65 14.06
N LEU A 11 -3.48 -3.12 14.26
CA LEU A 11 -2.95 -4.28 13.54
C LEU A 11 -3.75 -5.54 13.83
N GLN A 12 -4.18 -5.77 15.07
CA GLN A 12 -5.02 -6.91 15.42
C GLN A 12 -6.40 -6.83 14.78
N THR A 13 -7.01 -5.64 14.75
CA THR A 13 -8.29 -5.42 14.07
C THR A 13 -8.19 -5.70 12.58
N LEU A 14 -7.16 -5.17 11.91
CA LEU A 14 -6.93 -5.42 10.48
C LEU A 14 -6.60 -6.89 10.22
N ARG A 15 -5.72 -7.51 11.01
CA ARG A 15 -5.41 -8.94 10.91
C ARG A 15 -6.68 -9.77 10.94
N ASN A 16 -7.60 -9.49 11.87
CA ASN A 16 -8.86 -10.22 11.97
C ASN A 16 -9.76 -9.98 10.75
N ALA A 17 -9.84 -8.75 10.25
CA ALA A 17 -10.64 -8.43 9.07
C ALA A 17 -10.13 -9.13 7.79
N TYR A 18 -8.81 -9.31 7.66
CA TYR A 18 -8.19 -9.92 6.48
C TYR A 18 -7.96 -11.44 6.60
N TRP A 19 -8.09 -12.04 7.79
CA TRP A 19 -7.75 -13.45 8.02
C TRP A 19 -8.58 -14.41 7.17
N ASP A 20 -9.91 -14.35 7.28
CA ASP A 20 -10.80 -15.25 6.54
C ASP A 20 -10.65 -15.07 5.04
N LEU A 21 -10.45 -13.82 4.58
CA LEU A 21 -10.18 -13.55 3.18
C LEU A 21 -8.86 -14.19 2.72
N ALA A 22 -7.80 -14.11 3.51
CA ALA A 22 -6.53 -14.75 3.18
C ALA A 22 -6.64 -16.29 3.15
N VAL A 23 -7.46 -16.87 4.03
CA VAL A 23 -7.75 -18.32 4.02
C VAL A 23 -8.47 -18.71 2.74
N THR A 24 -9.51 -17.96 2.36
CA THR A 24 -10.22 -18.17 1.08
C THR A 24 -9.28 -17.99 -0.11
N ASP A 25 -8.45 -16.94 -0.12
CA ASP A 25 -7.48 -16.70 -1.19
C ASP A 25 -6.54 -17.91 -1.37
N VAL A 26 -5.93 -18.43 -0.29
CA VAL A 26 -5.04 -19.60 -0.38
C VAL A 26 -5.80 -20.85 -0.83
N GLN A 27 -7.05 -21.03 -0.39
CA GLN A 27 -7.87 -22.17 -0.81
C GLN A 27 -8.22 -22.09 -2.29
N ASP A 28 -8.66 -20.93 -2.78
CA ASP A 28 -8.96 -20.69 -4.20
C ASP A 28 -7.72 -20.97 -5.08
N LEU A 29 -6.53 -20.58 -4.61
CA LEU A 29 -5.28 -20.86 -5.32
C LEU A 29 -4.96 -22.36 -5.36
N LYS A 30 -5.12 -23.08 -4.25
CA LYS A 30 -4.93 -24.54 -4.19
C LYS A 30 -5.91 -25.28 -5.10
N ASP A 31 -7.18 -24.89 -5.07
CA ASP A 31 -8.23 -25.50 -5.90
C ASP A 31 -7.98 -25.23 -7.39
N PHE A 32 -7.60 -23.99 -7.73
CA PHE A 32 -7.23 -23.65 -9.11
C PHE A 32 -5.99 -24.41 -9.58
N CYS A 33 -4.93 -24.46 -8.75
CA CYS A 33 -3.72 -25.25 -9.00
C CYS A 33 -4.06 -26.74 -9.26
N LYS A 34 -4.95 -27.31 -8.45
CA LYS A 34 -5.42 -28.69 -8.59
C LYS A 34 -6.23 -28.91 -9.87
N HIS A 35 -7.14 -28.00 -10.21
CA HIS A 35 -7.92 -28.08 -11.45
C HIS A 35 -7.05 -28.01 -12.70
N GLN A 36 -5.94 -27.30 -12.64
CA GLN A 36 -4.96 -27.22 -13.73
C GLN A 36 -4.07 -28.47 -13.83
N GLY A 37 -4.25 -29.46 -12.93
CA GLY A 37 -3.50 -30.71 -12.93
C GLY A 37 -2.05 -30.56 -12.49
N ALA A 38 -1.71 -29.48 -11.80
CA ALA A 38 -0.34 -29.19 -11.42
C ALA A 38 0.11 -30.06 -10.22
N PRO A 39 1.29 -30.69 -10.27
CA PRO A 39 1.75 -31.63 -9.25
C PRO A 39 1.94 -30.98 -7.87
N GLU A 40 2.32 -29.71 -7.82
CA GLU A 40 2.51 -28.92 -6.60
C GLU A 40 1.20 -28.62 -5.86
N ALA A 41 0.03 -28.93 -6.42
CA ALA A 41 -1.24 -28.74 -5.73
C ALA A 41 -1.34 -29.53 -4.41
N ASN A 42 -0.64 -30.68 -4.32
CA ASN A 42 -0.60 -31.51 -3.11
C ASN A 42 0.47 -31.04 -2.09
N ASP A 43 1.36 -30.14 -2.51
CA ASP A 43 2.44 -29.58 -1.70
C ASP A 43 2.59 -28.08 -2.03
N PHE A 44 1.49 -27.34 -1.80
CA PHE A 44 1.38 -25.94 -2.18
C PHE A 44 2.10 -25.04 -1.15
N ASN A 45 3.10 -24.30 -1.63
CA ASN A 45 4.07 -23.58 -0.81
C ASN A 45 4.06 -22.06 -1.09
N HIS A 46 4.85 -21.31 -0.32
CA HIS A 46 4.91 -19.84 -0.42
C HIS A 46 5.34 -19.34 -1.81
N TRP A 47 6.21 -20.08 -2.50
CA TRP A 47 6.66 -19.73 -3.86
C TRP A 47 5.56 -19.93 -4.92
N ASP A 48 4.54 -20.74 -4.62
CA ASP A 48 3.44 -21.05 -5.53
C ASP A 48 2.35 -19.97 -5.51
N ILE A 49 2.14 -19.32 -4.34
CA ILE A 49 1.08 -18.30 -4.13
C ILE A 49 1.04 -17.32 -5.29
N MET A 50 2.18 -16.74 -5.60
CA MET A 50 2.33 -15.63 -6.52
C MET A 50 2.10 -16.05 -7.98
N PHE A 51 2.70 -17.17 -8.39
CA PHE A 51 2.50 -17.72 -9.74
C PHE A 51 1.02 -18.06 -9.97
N TRP A 52 0.42 -18.79 -9.03
CA TRP A 52 -0.98 -19.19 -9.14
C TRP A 52 -1.95 -18.03 -8.96
N THR A 53 -1.58 -16.98 -8.21
CA THR A 53 -2.36 -15.74 -8.13
C THR A 53 -2.48 -15.11 -9.51
N GLU A 54 -1.39 -15.00 -10.25
CA GLU A 54 -1.44 -14.40 -11.58
C GLU A 54 -2.20 -15.29 -12.58
N ARG A 55 -1.98 -16.61 -12.56
CA ARG A 55 -2.73 -17.55 -13.42
C ARG A 55 -4.23 -17.53 -13.12
N LEU A 56 -4.62 -17.49 -11.85
CA LEU A 56 -6.02 -17.37 -11.45
C LEU A 56 -6.59 -16.00 -11.83
N ARG A 57 -5.82 -14.92 -11.68
CA ARG A 57 -6.24 -13.56 -12.10
C ARG A 57 -6.51 -13.51 -13.60
N GLU A 58 -5.60 -14.03 -14.41
CA GLU A 58 -5.75 -14.12 -15.87
C GLU A 58 -6.99 -14.92 -16.24
N SER A 59 -7.19 -16.10 -15.64
CA SER A 59 -8.34 -16.95 -15.91
C SER A 59 -9.67 -16.33 -15.46
N LYS A 60 -9.70 -15.69 -14.29
CA LYS A 60 -10.92 -15.16 -13.67
C LYS A 60 -11.39 -13.83 -14.29
N TYR A 61 -10.45 -12.97 -14.68
CA TYR A 61 -10.76 -11.64 -15.19
C TYR A 61 -10.44 -11.44 -16.66
N GLU A 62 -9.81 -12.42 -17.31
CA GLU A 62 -9.30 -12.31 -18.69
C GLU A 62 -8.49 -11.03 -18.86
N LEU A 63 -7.55 -10.82 -17.93
CA LEU A 63 -6.63 -9.69 -17.87
C LEU A 63 -5.21 -10.21 -17.94
N TYR A 64 -4.48 -9.82 -18.97
CA TYR A 64 -3.08 -10.18 -19.15
C TYR A 64 -2.23 -8.93 -18.97
N GLU A 65 -1.19 -9.01 -18.13
CA GLU A 65 -0.31 -7.86 -17.85
C GLU A 65 0.30 -7.29 -19.13
N GLU A 66 0.72 -8.16 -20.06
CA GLU A 66 1.36 -7.75 -21.32
C GLU A 66 0.44 -6.86 -22.17
N GLN A 67 -0.87 -7.14 -22.20
CA GLN A 67 -1.84 -6.31 -22.93
C GLN A 67 -2.03 -4.94 -22.29
N LEU A 68 -1.78 -4.80 -20.98
CA LEU A 68 -1.90 -3.53 -20.29
C LEU A 68 -0.66 -2.65 -20.51
N ARG A 69 0.53 -3.26 -20.67
CA ARG A 69 1.80 -2.53 -20.82
C ARG A 69 1.77 -1.55 -21.99
N GLU A 70 1.11 -1.91 -23.09
CA GLU A 70 0.97 -1.06 -24.26
C GLU A 70 0.25 0.26 -23.96
N TYR A 71 -0.61 0.30 -22.94
CA TYR A 71 -1.44 1.47 -22.60
C TYR A 71 -0.84 2.37 -21.50
N PHE A 72 0.20 1.92 -20.79
CA PHE A 72 0.76 2.63 -19.63
C PHE A 72 2.22 3.02 -19.86
N SER A 73 2.49 3.72 -20.97
CA SER A 73 3.81 4.29 -21.20
C SER A 73 4.11 5.40 -20.19
N LEU A 74 5.35 5.47 -19.71
CA LEU A 74 5.76 6.44 -18.69
C LEU A 74 5.38 7.90 -19.05
N PRO A 75 5.56 8.39 -20.30
CA PRO A 75 5.14 9.75 -20.66
C PRO A 75 3.63 10.00 -20.47
N MET A 76 2.77 9.07 -20.92
CA MET A 76 1.32 9.22 -20.80
C MET A 76 0.86 9.15 -19.33
N VAL A 77 1.53 8.33 -18.52
CA VAL A 77 1.26 8.24 -17.07
C VAL A 77 1.66 9.53 -16.35
N LEU A 78 2.80 10.14 -16.71
CA LEU A 78 3.24 11.44 -16.20
C LEU A 78 2.27 12.55 -16.58
N ASP A 79 1.85 12.62 -17.85
CA ASP A 79 0.91 13.63 -18.33
C ASP A 79 -0.42 13.55 -17.56
N GLY A 80 -1.00 12.34 -17.45
CA GLY A 80 -2.24 12.14 -16.69
C GLY A 80 -2.09 12.43 -15.19
N LEU A 81 -0.94 12.13 -14.60
CA LEU A 81 -0.65 12.50 -13.21
C LEU A 81 -0.58 14.03 -13.04
N PHE A 82 0.10 14.75 -13.94
CA PHE A 82 0.24 16.20 -13.85
C PHE A 82 -1.08 16.91 -14.14
N GLU A 83 -1.90 16.40 -15.05
CA GLU A 83 -3.28 16.86 -15.25
C GLU A 83 -4.13 16.66 -13.98
N LEU A 84 -4.02 15.51 -13.33
CA LEU A 84 -4.68 15.27 -12.04
C LEU A 84 -4.21 16.26 -10.97
N ALA A 85 -2.90 16.47 -10.86
CA ALA A 85 -2.32 17.41 -9.90
C ALA A 85 -2.79 18.85 -10.16
N ASN A 86 -2.90 19.24 -11.44
CA ASN A 86 -3.48 20.53 -11.81
C ASN A 86 -4.93 20.64 -11.39
N LYS A 87 -5.74 19.62 -11.69
CA LYS A 87 -7.15 19.58 -11.32
C LYS A 87 -7.34 19.68 -9.81
N LEU A 88 -6.65 18.86 -9.04
CA LEU A 88 -6.85 18.79 -7.59
C LEU A 88 -6.21 19.97 -6.88
N PHE A 89 -4.97 20.30 -7.23
CA PHE A 89 -4.13 21.18 -6.43
C PHE A 89 -3.85 22.52 -7.12
N GLY A 90 -4.21 22.69 -8.39
CA GLY A 90 -3.98 23.94 -9.12
C GLY A 90 -2.51 24.19 -9.45
N ILE A 91 -1.71 23.14 -9.60
CA ILE A 91 -0.29 23.24 -9.92
C ILE A 91 -0.04 22.91 -11.39
N HIS A 92 0.95 23.54 -12.01
CA HIS A 92 1.38 23.21 -13.37
C HIS A 92 2.80 22.68 -13.31
N VAL A 93 2.98 21.40 -13.65
CA VAL A 93 4.29 20.75 -13.70
C VAL A 93 4.79 20.80 -15.14
N LYS A 94 6.03 21.21 -15.34
CA LYS A 94 6.73 21.22 -16.62
C LYS A 94 8.15 20.72 -16.40
N ALA A 95 8.72 20.04 -17.39
CA ALA A 95 10.12 19.64 -17.35
C ALA A 95 11.03 20.88 -17.28
N ALA A 96 11.99 20.87 -16.36
CA ALA A 96 13.03 21.89 -16.26
C ALA A 96 14.27 21.50 -17.09
N ASP A 97 14.65 20.22 -17.08
CA ASP A 97 15.75 19.63 -17.86
C ASP A 97 15.67 18.08 -17.94
N GLY A 98 15.72 17.50 -19.16
CA GLY A 98 15.98 16.07 -19.39
C GLY A 98 14.91 15.04 -18.92
N SER A 99 15.03 13.79 -19.41
CA SER A 99 14.11 12.69 -19.09
C SER A 99 14.58 11.91 -17.86
N THR A 100 13.78 11.90 -16.79
CA THR A 100 14.03 11.06 -15.60
C THR A 100 13.07 9.87 -15.57
N PRO A 101 13.56 8.62 -15.48
CA PRO A 101 12.70 7.46 -15.32
C PRO A 101 12.30 7.26 -13.85
N VAL A 102 11.03 7.52 -13.52
CA VAL A 102 10.42 7.23 -12.20
C VAL A 102 9.53 5.99 -12.34
N LYS A 103 9.62 5.03 -11.40
CA LYS A 103 8.97 3.71 -11.52
C LYS A 103 7.79 3.44 -10.54
N THR A 104 7.63 4.18 -9.42
CA THR A 104 6.35 4.33 -8.68
C THR A 104 5.98 5.78 -8.77
N LEU A 105 4.94 6.08 -9.54
CA LEU A 105 4.67 7.48 -9.85
C LEU A 105 3.69 8.10 -8.86
N PHE A 106 2.53 7.49 -8.62
CA PHE A 106 1.49 8.12 -7.79
C PHE A 106 1.88 8.19 -6.30
N HIS A 107 2.41 7.10 -5.74
CA HIS A 107 2.84 7.04 -4.34
C HIS A 107 3.93 8.09 -4.04
N GLU A 108 5.05 8.03 -4.78
CA GLU A 108 6.17 8.96 -4.59
C GLU A 108 5.79 10.40 -4.93
N PHE A 109 4.92 10.61 -5.93
CA PHE A 109 4.45 11.95 -6.24
C PHE A 109 3.59 12.55 -5.13
N GLY A 110 2.87 11.73 -4.34
CA GLY A 110 2.21 12.21 -3.12
C GLY A 110 3.20 12.80 -2.10
N HIS A 111 4.34 12.14 -1.89
CA HIS A 111 5.44 12.66 -1.05
C HIS A 111 6.04 13.94 -1.64
N VAL A 112 6.29 13.97 -2.94
CA VAL A 112 6.78 15.17 -3.65
C VAL A 112 5.80 16.33 -3.48
N LEU A 113 4.50 16.09 -3.62
CA LEU A 113 3.46 17.10 -3.42
C LEU A 113 3.48 17.65 -2.00
N GLN A 114 3.58 16.80 -0.97
CA GLN A 114 3.62 17.25 0.42
C GLN A 114 4.89 18.07 0.71
N HIS A 115 6.04 17.65 0.19
CA HIS A 115 7.28 18.39 0.36
C HIS A 115 7.26 19.74 -0.36
N THR A 116 6.78 19.78 -1.61
CA THR A 116 6.87 20.96 -2.48
C THR A 116 5.75 21.97 -2.29
N LEU A 117 4.57 21.54 -1.83
CA LEU A 117 3.40 22.41 -1.66
C LEU A 117 3.22 22.90 -0.22
N THR A 118 4.15 22.59 0.67
CA THR A 118 4.18 23.16 2.01
C THR A 118 4.19 24.69 1.96
N THR A 119 3.46 25.32 2.86
CA THR A 119 3.43 26.77 3.04
C THR A 119 4.12 27.21 4.33
N GLN A 120 4.70 26.26 5.07
CA GLN A 120 5.55 26.57 6.22
C GLN A 120 6.86 27.19 5.74
N ASP A 121 7.18 28.36 6.26
CA ASP A 121 8.47 29.03 6.06
C ASP A 121 9.48 28.65 7.15
N GLU A 122 9.03 28.05 8.25
CA GLU A 122 9.88 27.47 9.29
C GLU A 122 10.47 26.12 8.85
N GLY A 123 11.77 26.13 8.54
CA GLY A 123 12.46 25.01 7.89
C GLY A 123 12.54 23.70 8.69
N LEU A 124 12.29 23.73 10.01
CA LEU A 124 12.25 22.54 10.87
C LEU A 124 10.92 21.78 10.80
N VAL A 125 9.86 22.42 10.30
CA VAL A 125 8.53 21.83 10.17
C VAL A 125 7.96 21.91 8.75
N ALA A 126 8.75 22.42 7.80
CA ALA A 126 8.37 22.51 6.40
C ALA A 126 8.42 21.16 5.68
N GLY A 127 7.52 21.01 4.70
CA GLY A 127 7.42 19.83 3.87
C GLY A 127 6.94 18.64 4.68
N MET A 128 7.77 17.61 4.77
CA MET A 128 7.48 16.41 5.55
C MET A 128 8.14 16.41 6.93
N LYS A 129 8.96 17.43 7.25
CA LYS A 129 9.67 17.49 8.53
C LYS A 129 8.69 17.77 9.68
N GLY A 130 8.91 17.12 10.81
CA GLY A 130 8.08 17.27 12.00
C GLY A 130 6.70 16.60 11.90
N ILE A 131 6.36 15.98 10.78
CA ILE A 131 5.15 15.15 10.66
C ILE A 131 5.40 13.82 11.36
N GLU A 132 4.48 13.42 12.23
CA GLU A 132 4.52 12.12 12.89
C GLU A 132 4.54 10.99 11.87
N MET A 133 5.44 10.03 12.08
CA MET A 133 5.75 8.94 11.14
C MET A 133 4.50 8.16 10.69
N ASP A 134 3.54 7.93 11.59
CA ASP A 134 2.30 7.21 11.27
C ASP A 134 1.30 8.00 10.40
N ALA A 135 1.58 9.26 10.06
CA ALA A 135 0.82 10.09 9.14
C ALA A 135 1.54 10.46 7.83
N ILE A 136 2.85 10.20 7.70
CA ILE A 136 3.62 10.64 6.51
C ILE A 136 3.13 9.96 5.23
N GLU A 137 2.58 8.74 5.33
CA GLU A 137 2.13 7.95 4.19
C GLU A 137 0.69 8.30 3.76
N LEU A 138 0.06 9.28 4.41
CA LEU A 138 -1.28 9.74 4.05
C LEU A 138 -1.34 10.27 2.60
N PRO A 139 -0.51 11.23 2.17
CA PRO A 139 -0.63 11.80 0.83
C PRO A 139 -0.23 10.83 -0.28
N SER A 140 0.80 10.02 -0.05
CA SER A 140 1.29 9.01 -1.00
C SER A 140 0.21 7.97 -1.32
N GLN A 141 -0.37 7.37 -0.28
CA GLN A 141 -1.44 6.37 -0.43
C GLN A 141 -2.76 7.01 -0.88
N PHE A 142 -3.03 8.27 -0.51
CA PHE A 142 -4.17 9.01 -1.05
C PHE A 142 -4.08 9.11 -2.57
N MET A 143 -2.90 9.40 -3.12
CA MET A 143 -2.70 9.52 -4.56
C MET A 143 -2.96 8.19 -5.30
N GLU A 144 -2.64 7.04 -4.71
CA GLU A 144 -2.88 5.72 -5.31
C GLU A 144 -4.37 5.46 -5.62
N ASN A 145 -5.30 6.00 -4.83
CA ASN A 145 -6.74 5.82 -5.08
C ASN A 145 -7.18 6.38 -6.44
N TRP A 146 -6.51 7.41 -6.95
CA TRP A 146 -6.81 8.00 -8.25
C TRP A 146 -6.42 7.11 -9.42
N CYS A 147 -5.58 6.08 -9.22
CA CYS A 147 -5.29 5.08 -10.24
C CYS A 147 -6.53 4.29 -10.67
N TYR A 148 -7.55 4.19 -9.82
CA TYR A 148 -8.84 3.53 -10.14
C TYR A 148 -9.95 4.52 -10.49
N HIS A 149 -9.71 5.82 -10.37
CA HIS A 149 -10.67 6.83 -10.80
C HIS A 149 -10.75 6.85 -12.34
N ARG A 150 -11.94 6.60 -12.87
CA ARG A 150 -12.17 6.39 -14.30
C ARG A 150 -11.56 7.48 -15.19
N LYS A 151 -11.81 8.77 -14.90
CA LYS A 151 -11.30 9.85 -15.76
C LYS A 151 -9.78 9.92 -15.72
N THR A 152 -9.18 9.72 -14.54
CA THR A 152 -7.72 9.69 -14.39
C THR A 152 -7.11 8.52 -15.17
N LEU A 153 -7.59 7.29 -14.92
CA LEU A 153 -7.09 6.10 -15.60
C LEU A 153 -7.24 6.22 -17.12
N MET A 154 -8.43 6.60 -17.61
CA MET A 154 -8.68 6.68 -19.06
C MET A 154 -7.93 7.85 -19.71
N GLY A 155 -7.53 8.87 -18.94
CA GLY A 155 -6.66 9.96 -19.37
C GLY A 155 -5.24 9.47 -19.64
N MET A 156 -4.66 8.70 -18.72
CA MET A 156 -3.29 8.17 -18.86
C MET A 156 -3.18 6.88 -19.69
N ALA A 157 -4.25 6.08 -19.77
CA ALA A 157 -4.21 4.78 -20.42
C ALA A 157 -4.40 4.90 -21.95
N LYS A 158 -3.30 5.13 -22.65
CA LYS A 158 -3.22 5.36 -24.10
C LYS A 158 -2.20 4.42 -24.72
N HIS A 159 -2.59 3.71 -25.77
CA HIS A 159 -1.69 2.82 -26.49
C HIS A 159 -0.47 3.60 -27.01
N TYR A 160 0.75 3.14 -26.72
CA TYR A 160 1.97 3.91 -26.94
C TYR A 160 2.26 4.23 -28.42
N GLU A 161 1.87 3.34 -29.35
CA GLU A 161 2.00 3.60 -30.80
C GLU A 161 0.79 4.34 -31.41
N THR A 162 -0.44 3.88 -31.15
CA THR A 162 -1.64 4.36 -31.83
C THR A 162 -2.31 5.55 -31.15
N GLY A 163 -2.02 5.80 -29.86
CA GLY A 163 -2.69 6.81 -29.03
C GLY A 163 -4.13 6.46 -28.65
N GLU A 164 -4.62 5.27 -29.00
CA GLU A 164 -5.99 4.86 -28.68
C GLU A 164 -6.18 4.68 -27.17
N SER A 165 -7.35 5.11 -26.67
CA SER A 165 -7.71 4.90 -25.27
C SER A 165 -7.93 3.44 -24.93
N LEU A 166 -7.57 3.06 -23.71
CA LEU A 166 -7.87 1.75 -23.14
C LEU A 166 -9.35 1.38 -23.37
N PRO A 167 -9.66 0.22 -23.95
CA PRO A 167 -11.03 -0.23 -24.13
C PRO A 167 -11.80 -0.24 -22.81
N LYS A 168 -13.04 0.27 -22.83
CA LYS A 168 -13.91 0.33 -21.64
C LYS A 168 -14.14 -1.05 -21.00
N ALA A 169 -14.12 -2.12 -21.81
CA ALA A 169 -14.23 -3.49 -21.31
C ALA A 169 -13.03 -3.88 -20.44
N ILE A 170 -11.81 -3.50 -20.83
CA ILE A 170 -10.59 -3.77 -20.05
C ILE A 170 -10.60 -2.95 -18.75
N TYR A 171 -11.02 -1.68 -18.78
CA TYR A 171 -11.21 -0.89 -17.56
C TYR A 171 -12.16 -1.57 -16.55
N LYS A 172 -13.30 -2.11 -17.01
CA LYS A 172 -14.25 -2.82 -16.14
C LYS A 172 -13.60 -4.05 -15.50
N LYS A 173 -12.80 -4.79 -16.27
CA LYS A 173 -12.04 -5.94 -15.76
C LYS A 173 -11.02 -5.51 -14.70
N LEU A 174 -10.26 -4.43 -14.94
CA LEU A 174 -9.31 -3.87 -13.97
C LEU A 174 -9.99 -3.49 -12.65
N LEU A 175 -11.16 -2.85 -12.75
CA LEU A 175 -11.95 -2.48 -11.58
C LEU A 175 -12.46 -3.71 -10.81
N ALA A 176 -12.91 -4.74 -11.52
CA ALA A 176 -13.35 -6.00 -10.92
C ALA A 176 -12.21 -6.76 -10.22
N ALA A 177 -10.98 -6.61 -10.70
CA ALA A 177 -9.78 -7.23 -10.14
C ALA A 177 -9.14 -6.44 -8.99
N ARG A 178 -9.63 -5.23 -8.65
CA ARG A 178 -9.03 -4.33 -7.64
C ARG A 178 -8.70 -5.05 -6.32
N ASN A 179 -9.68 -5.79 -5.80
CA ASN A 179 -9.57 -6.45 -4.49
C ASN A 179 -9.20 -7.93 -4.58
N PHE A 180 -8.89 -8.44 -5.77
CA PHE A 180 -8.53 -9.85 -5.98
C PHE A 180 -7.32 -10.23 -5.12
N CYS A 181 -7.41 -11.32 -4.37
CA CYS A 181 -6.37 -11.77 -3.44
C CYS A 181 -5.85 -10.67 -2.49
N SER A 182 -6.73 -9.78 -2.00
CA SER A 182 -6.31 -8.72 -1.08
C SER A 182 -5.97 -9.23 0.32
N GLY A 183 -6.45 -10.42 0.72
CA GLY A 183 -6.07 -11.11 1.95
C GLY A 183 -4.61 -11.51 1.94
N THR A 184 -4.21 -12.35 0.99
CA THR A 184 -2.82 -12.82 0.84
C THR A 184 -1.83 -11.71 0.49
N ARG A 185 -2.30 -10.59 -0.10
CA ARG A 185 -1.47 -9.40 -0.33
C ARG A 185 -1.27 -8.52 0.91
N THR A 186 -2.28 -8.37 1.76
CA THR A 186 -2.23 -7.39 2.86
C THR A 186 -1.70 -7.98 4.16
N LEU A 187 -2.03 -9.24 4.45
CA LEU A 187 -1.67 -9.88 5.71
C LEU A 187 -0.15 -9.95 5.95
N PRO A 188 0.72 -10.14 4.93
CA PRO A 188 2.18 -10.04 5.11
C PRO A 188 2.65 -8.64 5.57
N GLN A 189 2.04 -7.54 5.11
CA GLN A 189 2.40 -6.20 5.60
C GLN A 189 1.98 -6.00 7.07
N ILE A 190 0.86 -6.60 7.47
CA ILE A 190 0.40 -6.57 8.87
C ILE A 190 1.35 -7.41 9.74
N GLU A 191 1.79 -8.56 9.25
CA GLU A 191 2.84 -9.36 9.91
C GLU A 191 4.11 -8.55 10.13
N ASP A 192 4.65 -7.93 9.07
CA ASP A 192 5.87 -7.14 9.14
C ASP A 192 5.78 -6.05 10.22
N ALA A 193 4.63 -5.38 10.31
CA ALA A 193 4.36 -4.39 11.35
C ALA A 193 4.28 -4.98 12.76
N ILE A 194 3.68 -6.17 12.92
CA ILE A 194 3.60 -6.85 14.22
C ILE A 194 4.99 -7.35 14.65
N VAL A 195 5.79 -7.88 13.72
CA VAL A 195 7.16 -8.35 13.99
C VAL A 195 8.03 -7.18 14.42
N ASP A 196 7.97 -6.05 13.70
CA ASP A 196 8.66 -4.82 14.07
C ASP A 196 8.33 -4.40 15.51
N LEU A 197 7.05 -4.29 15.86
CA LEU A 197 6.65 -3.91 17.22
C LEU A 197 7.09 -4.94 18.26
N GLU A 198 7.00 -6.25 17.99
CA GLU A 198 7.44 -7.29 18.93
C GLU A 198 8.96 -7.23 19.18
N LEU A 199 9.75 -7.00 18.13
CA LEU A 199 11.21 -6.85 18.21
C LEU A 199 11.62 -5.60 19.02
N HIS A 200 10.84 -4.53 18.96
CA HIS A 200 11.15 -3.27 19.64
C HIS A 200 10.43 -3.05 20.97
N SER A 201 9.59 -4.00 21.42
CA SER A 201 8.86 -3.87 22.70
C SER A 201 9.02 -5.03 23.66
N LYS A 202 9.14 -6.27 23.17
CA LYS A 202 9.17 -7.48 24.01
C LYS A 202 10.48 -8.25 23.89
N TYR A 203 11.09 -8.23 22.71
CA TYR A 203 12.34 -8.93 22.46
C TYR A 203 13.49 -8.33 23.27
N ILE A 204 14.32 -9.20 23.83
CA ILE A 204 15.52 -8.81 24.59
C ILE A 204 16.74 -9.29 23.79
N PRO A 205 17.55 -8.38 23.23
CA PRO A 205 18.81 -8.72 22.58
C PRO A 205 19.73 -9.51 23.52
N ASP A 206 20.53 -10.42 22.97
CA ASP A 206 21.44 -11.33 23.70
C ASP A 206 20.77 -12.26 24.72
N GLY A 207 19.43 -12.33 24.72
CA GLY A 207 18.66 -13.32 25.46
C GLY A 207 18.71 -14.73 24.83
N SER A 208 17.91 -15.65 25.36
CA SER A 208 17.84 -17.02 24.84
C SER A 208 17.04 -17.17 23.55
N GLU A 209 16.27 -16.15 23.17
CA GLU A 209 15.40 -16.14 21.98
C GLU A 209 16.11 -15.47 20.80
N SER A 210 15.98 -16.03 19.60
CA SER A 210 16.49 -15.40 18.38
C SER A 210 15.40 -14.56 17.70
N ILE A 211 15.80 -13.55 16.93
CA ILE A 211 14.87 -12.73 16.11
C ILE A 211 14.04 -13.59 15.14
N PHE A 212 14.60 -14.71 14.65
CA PHE A 212 13.89 -15.64 13.77
C PHE A 212 12.83 -16.45 14.51
N TYR A 213 13.03 -16.71 15.81
CA TYR A 213 12.01 -17.34 16.64
C TYR A 213 10.86 -16.36 16.92
N VAL A 214 11.16 -15.09 17.20
CA VAL A 214 10.13 -14.03 17.30
C VAL A 214 9.31 -13.97 16.02
N HIS A 215 9.98 -13.89 14.86
CA HIS A 215 9.31 -13.87 13.57
C HIS A 215 8.42 -15.10 13.35
N LYS A 216 8.93 -16.30 13.61
CA LYS A 216 8.16 -17.55 13.49
C LYS A 216 6.88 -17.52 14.35
N ARG A 217 6.97 -17.09 15.61
CA ARG A 217 5.81 -16.96 16.51
C ARG A 217 4.76 -16.00 15.95
N VAL A 218 5.18 -14.90 15.33
CA VAL A 218 4.25 -13.97 14.68
C VAL A 218 3.62 -14.62 13.44
N CYS A 219 4.42 -15.25 12.58
CA CYS A 219 3.94 -15.95 11.38
C CYS A 219 2.84 -16.96 11.69
N GLU A 220 2.94 -17.71 12.80
CA GLU A 220 1.94 -18.71 13.21
C GLU A 220 0.54 -18.11 13.43
N ARG A 221 0.43 -16.80 13.69
CA ARG A 221 -0.84 -16.07 13.83
C ARG A 221 -1.14 -15.14 12.65
N THR A 222 -0.22 -14.91 11.74
CA THR A 222 -0.38 -13.96 10.61
C THR A 222 -0.26 -14.58 9.22
N ARG A 223 0.16 -15.84 9.07
CA ARG A 223 0.20 -16.55 7.79
C ARG A 223 -0.77 -17.73 7.79
N VAL A 224 -1.39 -17.95 6.63
CA VAL A 224 -2.24 -19.13 6.38
C VAL A 224 -1.37 -20.35 6.09
N LEU A 225 -0.28 -20.17 5.34
CA LEU A 225 0.70 -21.23 5.12
C LEU A 225 1.71 -21.28 6.28
N PRO A 226 2.18 -22.48 6.68
CA PRO A 226 3.14 -22.62 7.76
C PRO A 226 4.45 -21.87 7.45
N PRO A 227 5.12 -21.27 8.45
CA PRO A 227 6.36 -20.53 8.22
C PRO A 227 7.45 -21.44 7.66
N PHE A 228 8.22 -20.91 6.72
CA PHE A 228 9.37 -21.60 6.15
C PHE A 228 10.47 -21.77 7.22
N PRO A 229 10.99 -22.99 7.50
CA PRO A 229 11.94 -23.20 8.60
C PRO A 229 13.20 -22.34 8.52
N ASP A 230 13.70 -22.12 7.30
CA ASP A 230 14.88 -21.31 7.03
C ASP A 230 14.53 -19.88 6.62
N ASP A 231 13.35 -19.36 6.97
CA ASP A 231 13.00 -17.96 6.70
C ASP A 231 14.04 -17.02 7.35
N LYS A 232 14.63 -16.15 6.53
CA LYS A 232 15.59 -15.10 6.90
C LYS A 232 15.17 -13.75 6.31
N SER A 233 13.88 -13.57 6.01
CA SER A 233 13.32 -12.33 5.45
C SER A 233 13.66 -11.09 6.27
N LEU A 234 13.80 -11.23 7.60
CA LEU A 234 14.30 -10.16 8.47
C LEU A 234 15.64 -9.56 8.03
N CYS A 235 16.57 -10.36 7.50
CA CYS A 235 17.85 -9.84 7.00
C CYS A 235 17.70 -8.88 5.81
N GLY A 236 16.57 -8.96 5.09
CA GLY A 236 16.21 -8.05 4.02
C GLY A 236 15.29 -6.90 4.44
N PHE A 237 14.87 -6.84 5.71
CA PHE A 237 13.85 -5.89 6.16
C PHE A 237 14.44 -4.50 6.47
N GLN A 238 14.93 -3.82 5.43
CA GLN A 238 15.65 -2.55 5.54
C GLN A 238 14.85 -1.44 6.23
N HIS A 239 13.52 -1.42 6.12
CA HIS A 239 12.69 -0.37 6.71
C HIS A 239 12.96 -0.17 8.21
N ILE A 240 13.11 -1.26 8.97
CA ILE A 240 13.23 -1.23 10.43
C ILE A 240 14.67 -1.46 10.93
N PHE A 241 15.63 -1.58 10.02
CA PHE A 241 17.04 -1.75 10.36
C PHE A 241 17.94 -0.64 9.79
N ASN A 242 17.46 0.10 8.79
CA ASN A 242 18.20 1.18 8.14
C ASN A 242 17.27 2.15 7.37
N GLY A 243 16.00 2.28 7.79
CA GLY A 243 14.96 2.90 6.96
C GLY A 243 14.13 3.98 7.67
N GLY A 244 14.27 4.16 8.98
CA GLY A 244 13.51 5.16 9.73
C GLY A 244 12.12 4.68 10.18
N TYR A 245 11.82 3.38 10.04
CA TYR A 245 10.56 2.76 10.47
C TYR A 245 10.73 1.85 11.69
N GLU A 246 11.80 2.01 12.46
CA GLU A 246 12.06 1.25 13.68
C GLU A 246 10.90 1.44 14.67
N ALA A 247 10.21 0.36 15.07
CA ALA A 247 8.98 0.41 15.86
C ALA A 247 7.86 1.28 15.23
N GLY A 248 7.89 1.45 13.91
CA GLY A 248 7.09 2.41 13.15
C GLY A 248 6.48 1.85 11.87
N TYR A 249 6.76 0.59 11.48
CA TYR A 249 6.26 0.02 10.22
C TYR A 249 4.72 -0.08 10.17
N TYR A 250 4.06 -0.12 11.34
CA TYR A 250 2.60 -0.02 11.44
C TYR A 250 2.04 1.30 10.84
N GLY A 251 2.88 2.34 10.73
CA GLY A 251 2.55 3.63 10.14
C GLY A 251 1.97 3.51 8.73
N TYR A 252 2.40 2.50 7.94
CA TYR A 252 1.78 2.22 6.64
C TYR A 252 0.30 1.89 6.75
N GLN A 253 -0.10 1.03 7.69
CA GLN A 253 -1.51 0.65 7.88
C GLN A 253 -2.30 1.78 8.57
N TRP A 254 -1.65 2.52 9.46
CA TRP A 254 -2.25 3.69 10.10
C TRP A 254 -2.59 4.77 9.09
N SER A 255 -1.64 5.13 8.23
CA SER A 255 -1.85 6.06 7.12
C SER A 255 -2.83 5.52 6.08
N LYS A 256 -2.96 4.19 5.89
CA LYS A 256 -4.00 3.62 5.00
C LYS A 256 -5.41 3.92 5.48
N VAL A 257 -5.63 3.94 6.79
CA VAL A 257 -6.91 4.36 7.37
C VAL A 257 -7.17 5.83 7.05
N LEU A 258 -6.17 6.69 7.30
CA LEU A 258 -6.27 8.12 7.01
C LEU A 258 -6.52 8.36 5.51
N SER A 259 -5.79 7.70 4.62
CA SER A 259 -5.84 7.95 3.17
C SER A 259 -7.13 7.45 2.54
N ALA A 260 -7.62 6.27 2.95
CA ALA A 260 -8.91 5.76 2.50
C ALA A 260 -10.06 6.66 2.96
N ASP A 261 -10.02 7.14 4.21
CA ASP A 261 -11.05 8.04 4.73
C ASP A 261 -10.96 9.45 4.13
N ALA A 262 -9.75 9.94 3.86
CA ALA A 262 -9.56 11.18 3.11
C ALA A 262 -10.13 11.07 1.69
N PHE A 263 -9.87 9.95 1.00
CA PHE A 263 -10.44 9.69 -0.32
C PHE A 263 -11.97 9.56 -0.28
N SER A 264 -12.54 9.01 0.80
CA SER A 264 -13.99 8.92 0.98
C SER A 264 -14.69 10.28 0.96
N ALA A 265 -14.02 11.37 1.36
CA ALA A 265 -14.60 12.71 1.24
C ALA A 265 -14.88 13.09 -0.24
N PHE A 266 -14.06 12.62 -1.17
CA PHE A 266 -14.28 12.80 -2.61
C PHE A 266 -15.40 11.89 -3.14
N GLU A 267 -15.56 10.70 -2.56
CA GLU A 267 -16.69 9.81 -2.84
C GLU A 267 -18.02 10.43 -2.36
N ASP A 268 -18.04 11.04 -1.16
CA ASP A 268 -19.20 11.67 -0.53
C ASP A 268 -19.83 12.78 -1.41
N VAL A 269 -18.99 13.58 -2.09
CA VAL A 269 -19.46 14.65 -3.00
C VAL A 269 -19.72 14.17 -4.43
N GLY A 270 -19.39 12.91 -4.72
CA GLY A 270 -19.44 12.29 -6.04
C GLY A 270 -18.23 12.64 -6.92
N LEU A 271 -17.47 11.62 -7.32
CA LEU A 271 -16.25 11.78 -8.15
C LEU A 271 -16.51 12.42 -9.53
N GLU A 272 -17.75 12.38 -10.03
CA GLU A 272 -18.14 13.02 -11.28
C GLU A 272 -18.45 14.52 -11.14
N ASN A 273 -18.64 15.01 -9.91
CA ASN A 273 -18.87 16.43 -9.61
C ASN A 273 -17.55 17.19 -9.59
N GLU A 274 -17.08 17.61 -10.77
CA GLU A 274 -15.76 18.20 -10.94
C GLU A 274 -15.53 19.45 -10.09
N LYS A 275 -16.55 20.27 -9.89
CA LYS A 275 -16.47 21.48 -9.07
C LYS A 275 -16.19 21.13 -7.60
N GLU A 276 -16.90 20.14 -7.05
CA GLU A 276 -16.70 19.71 -5.67
C GLU A 276 -15.40 18.94 -5.49
N VAL A 277 -15.01 18.11 -6.47
CA VAL A 277 -13.71 17.44 -6.48
C VAL A 277 -12.56 18.44 -6.48
N GLN A 278 -12.63 19.50 -7.30
CA GLN A 278 -11.64 20.57 -7.30
C GLN A 278 -11.63 21.32 -5.97
N ARG A 279 -12.80 21.67 -5.42
CA ARG A 279 -12.90 22.35 -4.12
C ARG A 279 -12.27 21.51 -2.99
N LEU A 280 -12.54 20.21 -2.94
CA LEU A 280 -11.93 19.31 -1.96
C LEU A 280 -10.44 19.09 -2.21
N GLY A 281 -10.01 19.02 -3.47
CA GLY A 281 -8.59 18.98 -3.83
C GLY A 281 -7.83 20.20 -3.30
N ARG A 282 -8.43 21.40 -3.42
CA ARG A 282 -7.87 22.64 -2.87
C ARG A 282 -7.84 22.62 -1.35
N ARG A 283 -8.90 22.14 -0.70
CA ARG A 283 -8.89 21.94 0.76
C ARG A 283 -7.80 20.95 1.19
N PHE A 284 -7.62 19.84 0.48
CA PHE A 284 -6.55 18.86 0.77
C PHE A 284 -5.17 19.49 0.61
N ARG A 285 -4.97 20.31 -0.44
CA ARG A 285 -3.75 21.11 -0.61
C ARG A 285 -3.52 22.05 0.56
N GLU A 286 -4.51 22.85 0.93
CA GLU A 286 -4.43 23.89 1.97
C GLU A 286 -4.29 23.33 3.40
N THR A 287 -4.52 22.02 3.57
CA THR A 287 -4.40 21.32 4.85
C THR A 287 -3.24 20.32 4.80
N VAL A 288 -3.51 19.11 4.31
CA VAL A 288 -2.60 17.95 4.33
C VAL A 288 -1.26 18.22 3.63
N LEU A 289 -1.27 18.95 2.51
CA LEU A 289 -0.04 19.24 1.76
C LEU A 289 0.67 20.52 2.21
N ALA A 290 -0.07 21.50 2.76
CA ALA A 290 0.48 22.82 3.09
C ALA A 290 1.13 22.88 4.47
N LEU A 291 0.50 22.26 5.48
CA LEU A 291 0.78 22.59 6.88
C LEU A 291 2.04 21.92 7.46
N GLY A 292 2.64 20.95 6.77
CA GLY A 292 3.84 20.25 7.22
C GLY A 292 3.71 19.71 8.65
N GLY A 293 4.83 19.67 9.39
CA GLY A 293 4.86 19.35 10.82
C GLY A 293 4.49 20.52 11.73
N GLY A 294 4.01 21.64 11.17
CA GLY A 294 3.66 22.84 11.95
C GLY A 294 2.33 22.72 12.70
N LYS A 295 1.58 21.63 12.47
CA LYS A 295 0.32 21.31 13.15
C LYS A 295 0.20 19.79 13.30
N HIS A 296 -0.37 19.35 14.41
CA HIS A 296 -0.53 17.92 14.68
C HIS A 296 -1.39 17.24 13.59
N PRO A 297 -0.98 16.08 13.01
CA PRO A 297 -1.63 15.46 11.85
C PRO A 297 -3.10 15.10 12.06
N LEU A 298 -3.50 14.74 13.28
CA LEU A 298 -4.92 14.50 13.58
C LEU A 298 -5.76 15.77 13.36
N GLU A 299 -5.24 16.92 13.78
CA GLU A 299 -5.94 18.19 13.62
C GLU A 299 -5.98 18.60 12.15
N ILE A 300 -4.87 18.42 11.40
CA ILE A 300 -4.84 18.62 9.94
C ILE A 300 -5.88 17.72 9.25
N PHE A 301 -5.94 16.46 9.65
CA PHE A 301 -6.93 15.52 9.11
C PHE A 301 -8.36 15.98 9.41
N ILE A 302 -8.65 16.43 10.63
CA ILE A 302 -9.98 16.97 11.00
C ILE A 302 -10.29 18.24 10.22
N ASP A 303 -9.32 19.15 10.03
CA ASP A 303 -9.49 20.36 9.22
C ASP A 303 -9.82 20.03 7.77
N PHE A 304 -9.31 18.92 7.23
CA PHE A 304 -9.67 18.41 5.91
C PHE A 304 -11.00 17.66 5.88
N ARG A 305 -11.19 16.69 6.78
CA ARG A 305 -12.28 15.71 6.75
C ARG A 305 -13.56 16.21 7.39
N GLY A 306 -13.44 17.14 8.34
CA GLY A 306 -14.51 17.66 9.20
C GLY A 306 -14.83 16.79 10.43
N ARG A 307 -14.12 15.68 10.63
CA ARG A 307 -14.26 14.73 11.73
C ARG A 307 -12.99 13.90 11.92
N GLU A 308 -12.91 13.17 13.03
CA GLU A 308 -11.87 12.17 13.27
C GLU A 308 -11.92 11.03 12.21
N PRO A 309 -10.77 10.34 11.99
CA PRO A 309 -10.68 9.26 11.00
C PRO A 309 -11.50 8.04 11.40
N SER A 310 -12.05 7.36 10.39
CA SER A 310 -12.78 6.11 10.50
C SER A 310 -12.10 5.03 9.66
N MET A 311 -12.08 3.80 10.17
CA MET A 311 -11.59 2.62 9.44
C MET A 311 -12.61 2.11 8.41
N GLU A 312 -13.88 2.54 8.48
CA GLU A 312 -14.94 2.07 7.57
C GLU A 312 -14.56 2.22 6.09
N PRO A 313 -14.03 3.35 5.60
CA PRO A 313 -13.70 3.49 4.18
C PRO A 313 -12.62 2.53 3.72
N LEU A 314 -11.60 2.29 4.54
CA LEU A 314 -10.55 1.30 4.23
C LEU A 314 -11.16 -0.09 4.06
N LEU A 315 -12.01 -0.53 4.99
CA LEU A 315 -12.67 -1.82 4.90
C LEU A 315 -13.61 -1.90 3.70
N ARG A 316 -14.38 -0.83 3.42
CA ARG A 316 -15.27 -0.75 2.26
C ARG A 316 -14.52 -0.83 0.94
N HIS A 317 -13.43 -0.08 0.79
CA HIS A 317 -12.61 -0.08 -0.43
C HIS A 317 -12.03 -1.46 -0.72
N ASN A 318 -11.77 -2.25 0.32
CA ASN A 318 -11.24 -3.61 0.21
C ASN A 318 -12.31 -4.72 0.26
N GLY A 319 -13.61 -4.39 0.39
CA GLY A 319 -14.70 -5.37 0.43
C GLY A 319 -14.77 -6.17 1.73
N LEU A 320 -14.41 -5.57 2.87
CA LEU A 320 -14.25 -6.23 4.18
C LEU A 320 -15.26 -5.76 5.24
N LEU A 321 -16.29 -4.99 4.87
CA LEU A 321 -17.24 -4.44 5.86
C LEU A 321 -17.96 -5.51 6.67
N HIS A 322 -18.23 -6.68 6.10
CA HIS A 322 -18.88 -7.78 6.82
C HIS A 322 -17.97 -8.42 7.88
N TYR A 323 -16.64 -8.35 7.72
CA TYR A 323 -15.68 -8.85 8.71
C TYR A 323 -15.46 -7.89 9.89
N ALA A 324 -15.86 -6.62 9.76
CA ALA A 324 -15.77 -5.63 10.85
C ALA A 324 -16.63 -6.02 12.06
N ASN A 325 -17.71 -6.79 11.85
CA ASN A 325 -18.69 -7.16 12.87
C ASN A 325 -18.46 -8.55 13.50
N HIS A 326 -17.40 -9.28 13.10
CA HIS A 326 -17.13 -10.67 13.52
C HIS A 326 -15.84 -10.82 14.33
N SER A 327 -15.55 -9.90 15.25
CA SER A 327 -14.48 -10.13 16.21
C SER A 327 -14.98 -10.97 17.40
N VAL A 328 -14.15 -11.94 17.79
CA VAL A 328 -14.23 -12.88 18.93
C VAL A 328 -14.74 -14.29 18.59
N GLN A 329 -13.86 -15.12 18.01
CA GLN A 329 -13.61 -16.49 18.48
C GLN A 329 -12.27 -17.00 17.92
N SER A 330 -11.27 -17.15 18.79
CA SER A 330 -9.95 -17.68 18.50
C SER A 330 -9.97 -19.20 18.40
N ASN A 331 -9.29 -19.82 17.43
CA ASN A 331 -8.91 -21.23 17.53
C ASN A 331 -7.50 -21.48 16.96
N PRO A 332 -6.57 -22.14 17.71
CA PRO A 332 -5.20 -22.37 17.28
C PRO A 332 -5.01 -23.81 16.78
N HIS A 333 -4.63 -24.00 15.52
CA HIS A 333 -4.12 -25.30 15.06
C HIS A 333 -2.82 -25.12 14.28
N THR A 334 -1.72 -25.46 14.96
CA THR A 334 -0.36 -25.60 14.42
C THR A 334 -0.21 -26.92 13.66
N ILE A 335 0.37 -26.88 12.46
CA ILE A 335 0.82 -28.06 11.70
C ILE A 335 2.28 -27.86 11.27
N ASN A 336 3.11 -28.86 11.53
CA ASN A 336 4.54 -28.94 11.20
C ASN A 336 4.76 -29.44 9.77
N CYS A 337 5.70 -28.85 9.02
CA CYS A 337 6.65 -29.57 8.14
C CYS A 337 7.73 -28.68 7.51
N THR A 338 8.76 -29.34 6.98
CA THR A 338 10.15 -28.89 6.76
C THR A 338 10.59 -28.81 5.28
N TYR A 339 11.58 -27.94 4.99
CA TYR A 339 12.43 -27.79 3.76
C TYR A 339 11.73 -27.22 2.49
N ALA A 340 12.35 -26.56 1.49
CA ALA A 340 13.56 -25.72 1.32
C ALA A 340 13.47 -24.98 -0.06
N ILE A 341 13.58 -23.63 -0.10
CA ILE A 341 14.18 -22.74 -1.17
C ILE A 341 13.43 -22.66 -2.55
N SER A 342 13.11 -21.55 -3.26
CA SER A 342 13.72 -20.23 -3.55
C SER A 342 12.67 -19.25 -4.15
N TRP A 343 12.96 -17.94 -4.17
CA TRP A 343 12.05 -16.79 -4.32
C TRP A 343 12.15 -16.04 -5.67
N ARG A 344 11.02 -15.58 -6.26
CA ARG A 344 10.80 -14.22 -6.87
C ARG A 344 9.55 -14.07 -7.80
N LEU A 345 8.91 -12.87 -7.74
CA LEU A 345 8.19 -12.07 -8.78
C LEU A 345 6.65 -11.92 -8.87
N VAL A 346 6.02 -11.10 -7.99
CA VAL A 346 5.01 -10.09 -8.40
C VAL A 346 5.27 -8.87 -7.52
N TYR A 347 6.30 -8.14 -7.95
CA TYR A 347 6.81 -6.90 -7.36
C TYR A 347 7.07 -5.86 -8.47
N ILE A 348 6.51 -6.08 -9.67
CA ILE A 348 6.80 -5.36 -10.91
C ILE A 348 5.93 -4.11 -11.13
N SER A 349 4.99 -3.79 -10.23
CA SER A 349 4.30 -2.48 -10.29
C SER A 349 4.37 -1.64 -9.03
N LEU A 350 4.91 -2.12 -7.90
CA LEU A 350 4.91 -1.33 -6.66
C LEU A 350 6.14 -1.39 -5.75
N MET A 351 7.10 -2.32 -5.88
CA MET A 351 8.17 -2.43 -4.86
C MET A 351 9.59 -2.72 -5.38
N ILE A 352 9.94 -2.23 -6.57
CA ILE A 352 11.36 -1.98 -6.90
C ILE A 352 11.84 -0.62 -6.33
N LEU A 353 10.95 0.17 -5.70
CA LEU A 353 11.20 1.58 -5.45
C LEU A 353 11.65 1.97 -4.05
N PHE A 354 11.39 1.16 -3.03
CA PHE A 354 11.74 1.56 -1.67
C PHE A 354 13.21 1.34 -1.30
N THR A 355 13.92 0.39 -1.93
CA THR A 355 15.33 0.12 -1.57
C THR A 355 16.31 1.16 -2.12
N TYR A 356 15.92 1.87 -3.19
CA TYR A 356 16.75 2.92 -3.78
C TYR A 356 16.24 4.33 -3.46
N ALA A 357 14.94 4.57 -3.21
CA ALA A 357 14.46 5.92 -2.90
C ALA A 357 15.01 6.48 -1.58
N THR A 358 15.14 5.66 -0.53
CA THR A 358 15.74 6.08 0.75
C THR A 358 17.26 6.33 0.62
N SER A 359 17.94 5.52 -0.17
CA SER A 359 19.38 5.67 -0.46
C SER A 359 19.68 6.86 -1.39
N TYR A 360 18.84 7.10 -2.40
CA TYR A 360 19.03 8.17 -3.39
C TYR A 360 18.55 9.54 -2.91
N LEU A 361 17.46 9.59 -2.13
CA LEU A 361 17.03 10.84 -1.50
C LEU A 361 18.02 11.28 -0.41
N CYS A 362 18.68 10.35 0.31
CA CYS A 362 19.82 10.72 1.16
C CYS A 362 21.08 11.13 0.38
N SER A 363 21.33 10.59 -0.82
CA SER A 363 22.55 10.90 -1.57
C SER A 363 22.47 12.15 -2.47
N ILE A 364 21.27 12.64 -2.80
CA ILE A 364 21.09 13.89 -3.57
C ILE A 364 21.23 15.13 -2.68
N TRP A 365 21.02 15.00 -1.37
CA TRP A 365 21.17 16.10 -0.40
C TRP A 365 22.43 15.94 0.45
N GLY A 366 23.59 15.95 -0.21
CA GLY A 366 24.87 16.16 0.45
C GLY A 366 25.09 17.64 0.75
N VAL A 367 24.76 18.06 1.97
CA VAL A 367 25.38 19.24 2.63
C VAL A 367 25.55 18.89 4.11
N MET A 368 26.75 19.19 4.63
CA MET A 368 27.29 18.92 5.97
C MET A 368 26.31 19.03 7.14
#